data_AF-A0A969NV76-F1
#
_entry.id   AF-A0A969NV76-F1
#
_cell.length_a   1.000
_cell.length_b   1.000
_cell.length_c   1.000
_cell.angle_alpha   90.00
_cell.angle_beta   90.00
_cell.angle_gamma   90.00
#
_symmetry.space_group_name_H-M   'P 1'
#
loop_
_entity.id
_entity.type
_entity.pdbx_description
1 polymer ?
#
loop_
_entity_poly.entity_id
_entity_poly.type
_entity_poly.pdbx_seq_one_letter_code
_entity_poly.pdbx_strand_id
1 'polypeptide(L)'
;MPPRWPREPDRKADPEYRRLDDLMNFAIHVGIYAATNSGLWFVHILKTTQWPWLLWVNGIWFGILTLHFIYIKAIADYTTIKT
;
A
#
# COMPACT_ATOMS: atom_id res chain seq x y z
N MET A 1 12.38 16.39 -1.68
CA MET A 1 11.53 17.59 -1.74
C MET A 1 10.17 17.17 -2.32
N PRO A 2 9.04 17.72 -1.86
CA PRO A 2 7.75 17.44 -2.50
C PRO A 2 7.82 17.87 -3.97
N PRO A 3 7.34 17.06 -4.92
CA PRO A 3 7.27 17.48 -6.31
C PRO A 3 6.41 18.74 -6.45
N ARG A 4 6.89 19.73 -7.21
CA ARG A 4 6.18 21.01 -7.41
C ARG A 4 5.51 20.98 -8.77
N TRP A 5 4.18 21.09 -8.79
CA TRP A 5 3.41 21.08 -10.02
C TRP A 5 3.13 22.50 -10.52
N PRO A 6 3.26 22.77 -11.83
CA PRO A 6 3.02 24.10 -12.40
C PRO A 6 1.52 24.45 -12.45
N ARG A 7 0.65 23.44 -12.41
CA ARG A 7 -0.81 23.56 -12.31
C ARG A 7 -1.34 22.50 -11.35
N GLU A 8 -2.64 22.56 -11.04
CA GLU A 8 -3.31 21.45 -10.37
C GLU A 8 -3.13 20.16 -11.19
N PRO A 9 -2.57 19.10 -10.59
CA PRO A 9 -2.32 17.85 -11.30
C PRO A 9 -3.61 17.07 -11.53
N ASP A 10 -3.73 16.44 -12.68
CA ASP A 10 -4.86 15.59 -13.04
C ASP A 10 -4.39 14.13 -13.14
N ARG A 11 -5.11 13.23 -12.46
CA ARG A 11 -4.72 11.82 -12.37
C ARG A 11 -4.75 11.10 -13.73
N LYS A 12 -5.59 11.54 -14.67
CA LYS A 12 -5.69 10.93 -16.01
C LYS A 12 -4.58 11.46 -16.91
N ALA A 13 -4.37 12.77 -16.93
CA ALA A 13 -3.42 13.43 -17.82
C ALA A 13 -1.96 13.35 -17.35
N ASP A 14 -1.70 13.21 -16.04
CA ASP A 14 -0.35 13.32 -15.47
C ASP A 14 0.13 11.98 -14.87
N PRO A 15 0.96 11.20 -15.59
CA PRO A 15 1.41 9.87 -15.13
C PRO A 15 2.27 9.91 -13.87
N GLU A 16 3.12 10.93 -13.71
CA GLU A 16 3.95 11.10 -12.51
C GLU A 16 3.13 11.38 -11.26
N TYR A 17 2.04 12.15 -11.41
CA TYR A 17 1.10 12.38 -10.32
C TYR A 17 0.37 11.09 -9.94
N ARG A 18 -0.14 10.34 -10.94
CA ARG A 18 -0.80 9.05 -10.72
C ARG A 18 0.11 8.05 -10.00
N ARG A 19 1.38 7.98 -10.40
CA ARG A 19 2.38 7.12 -9.76
C ARG A 19 2.62 7.49 -8.29
N LEU A 20 2.75 8.79 -8.00
CA LEU A 20 2.90 9.27 -6.63
C LEU A 20 1.67 8.93 -5.78
N ASP A 21 0.47 9.15 -6.32
CA ASP A 21 -0.79 8.87 -5.66
C ASP A 21 -0.96 7.37 -5.37
N ASP A 22 -0.62 6.50 -6.32
CA ASP A 22 -0.63 5.05 -6.13
C ASP A 22 0.34 4.60 -5.02
N LEU A 23 1.55 5.18 -4.97
CA LEU A 23 2.53 4.91 -3.92
C LEU A 23 2.05 5.40 -2.55
N MET A 24 1.40 6.57 -2.49
CA MET A 24 0.85 7.11 -1.25
C MET A 24 -0.30 6.23 -0.74
N ASN A 25 -1.20 5.82 -1.63
CA ASN A 25 -2.27 4.90 -1.30
C ASN A 25 -1.72 3.57 -0.79
N PHE A 26 -0.70 3.01 -1.44
CA PHE A 26 0.00 1.81 -0.96
C PHE A 26 0.61 2.02 0.43
N ALA A 27 1.28 3.14 0.69
CA ALA A 27 1.86 3.44 2.00
C ALA A 27 0.80 3.49 3.11
N ILE A 28 -0.40 4.04 2.84
CA ILE A 28 -1.52 4.03 3.78
C ILE A 28 -1.95 2.60 4.10
N HIS A 29 -2.10 1.75 3.09
CA HIS A 29 -2.45 0.34 3.29
C HIS A 29 -1.41 -0.41 4.13
N VAL A 30 -0.12 -0.15 3.88
CA VAL A 30 0.98 -0.69 4.70
C VAL A 30 0.87 -0.20 6.15
N GLY A 31 0.58 1.08 6.37
CA GLY A 31 0.38 1.65 7.71
C GLY A 31 -0.76 1.00 8.47
N ILE A 32 -1.92 0.81 7.82
CA ILE A 32 -3.09 0.14 8.40
C ILE A 32 -2.77 -1.32 8.73
N TYR A 33 -2.13 -2.02 7.80
CA TYR A 33 -1.69 -3.40 8.03
C TYR A 33 -0.76 -3.48 9.23
N ALA A 34 0.27 -2.63 9.30
CA ALA A 34 1.25 -2.63 10.37
C ALA A 34 0.59 -2.36 11.73
N ALA A 35 -0.18 -1.28 11.85
CA ALA A 35 -0.85 -0.88 13.10
C ALA A 35 -1.83 -1.95 13.59
N THR A 36 -2.63 -2.52 12.68
CA THR A 36 -3.63 -3.54 13.04
C THR A 36 -2.96 -4.84 13.46
N ASN A 37 -2.03 -5.34 12.66
CA ASN A 37 -1.40 -6.62 12.93
C ASN A 37 -0.47 -6.56 14.15
N SER A 38 0.27 -5.46 14.35
CA SER A 38 1.07 -5.29 15.57
C SER A 38 0.19 -5.25 16.82
N GLY A 39 -0.96 -4.57 16.75
CA GLY A 39 -1.92 -4.52 17.85
C GLY A 39 -2.52 -5.90 18.18
N LEU A 40 -2.92 -6.66 17.15
CA LEU A 40 -3.42 -8.02 17.32
C LEU A 40 -2.37 -8.95 17.95
N TRP A 41 -1.14 -8.92 17.45
CA TRP A 41 -0.04 -9.72 18.00
C TRP A 41 0.33 -9.32 19.42
N PHE A 42 0.34 -8.03 19.74
CA PHE A 42 0.54 -7.54 21.10
C PHE A 42 -0.49 -8.12 22.08
N VAL A 43 -1.78 -8.04 21.75
CA VAL A 43 -2.85 -8.59 22.61
C VAL A 43 -2.80 -10.11 22.69
N HIS A 44 -2.48 -10.78 21.58
CA HIS A 44 -2.31 -12.23 21.54
C HIS A 44 -1.25 -12.71 22.52
N ILE A 45 -0.09 -12.03 22.55
CA ILE A 45 1.00 -12.32 23.48
C ILE A 45 0.59 -12.02 24.92
N LEU A 46 0.04 -10.81 25.17
CA LEU A 46 -0.37 -10.38 26.51
C LEU A 46 -1.38 -11.32 27.17
N LYS A 47 -2.33 -11.85 26.40
CA LYS A 47 -3.38 -12.74 26.90
C LYS A 47 -3.05 -14.23 26.72
N THR A 48 -1.89 -14.54 26.13
CA THR A 48 -1.47 -15.92 25.84
C THR A 48 -2.56 -16.72 25.12
N THR A 49 -3.27 -16.08 24.19
CA THR A 49 -4.40 -16.71 23.48
C THR A 49 -3.91 -17.71 22.44
N GLN A 50 -4.79 -18.56 21.92
CA GLN A 50 -4.51 -19.46 20.80
C GLN A 50 -5.47 -19.12 19.66
N TRP A 51 -5.06 -18.19 18.79
CA TRP A 51 -5.87 -17.74 17.65
C TRP A 51 -5.32 -18.31 16.35
N PRO A 52 -5.79 -19.50 15.92
CA PRO A 52 -5.27 -20.14 14.70
C PRO A 52 -5.51 -19.31 13.43
N TRP A 53 -6.51 -18.41 13.46
CA TRP A 53 -6.81 -17.50 12.36
C TRP A 53 -5.81 -16.34 12.22
N LEU A 54 -5.04 -16.02 13.27
CA LEU A 54 -4.16 -14.84 13.29
C LEU A 54 -3.06 -14.93 12.22
N LEU A 55 -2.47 -16.12 12.05
CA LEU A 55 -1.48 -16.38 11.01
C LEU A 55 -2.06 -16.23 9.61
N TRP A 56 -3.28 -16.73 9.38
CA TRP A 56 -3.94 -16.64 8.07
C TRP A 56 -4.29 -15.20 7.70
N VAL A 57 -4.86 -14.45 8.64
CA VAL A 57 -5.20 -13.03 8.42
C VAL A 57 -3.93 -12.24 8.12
N ASN A 58 -2.87 -12.43 8.91
CA ASN A 58 -1.60 -11.73 8.69
C ASN A 58 -0.96 -12.09 7.35
N GLY A 59 -0.89 -13.39 7.03
CA GLY A 59 -0.27 -13.90 5.81
C GLY A 59 -1.02 -13.53 4.54
N ILE A 60 -2.35 -13.69 4.50
CA ILE A 60 -3.18 -13.32 3.34
C ILE A 60 -3.12 -11.81 3.10
N TRP A 61 -3.26 -11.01 4.16
CA TRP A 61 -3.21 -9.55 4.03
C TRP A 61 -1.83 -9.07 3.56
N PHE A 62 -0.75 -9.65 4.09
CA PHE A 62 0.60 -9.40 3.59
C PHE A 62 0.75 -9.80 2.11
N GLY A 63 0.16 -10.92 1.70
CA GLY A 63 0.10 -11.34 0.30
C GLY A 63 -0.59 -10.31 -0.59
N ILE A 64 -1.73 -9.77 -0.15
CA ILE A 64 -2.45 -8.70 -0.87
C ILE A 64 -1.59 -7.44 -1.01
N LEU A 65 -0.90 -7.02 0.06
CA LEU A 65 0.03 -5.88 -0.02
C LEU A 65 1.17 -6.15 -1.00
N THR A 66 1.73 -7.35 -0.99
CA THR A 66 2.79 -7.75 -1.91
C THR A 66 2.30 -7.67 -3.36
N LEU A 67 1.10 -8.19 -3.64
CA LEU A 67 0.48 -8.09 -4.97
C LEU A 67 0.22 -6.63 -5.37
N HIS A 68 -0.26 -5.79 -4.45
CA HIS A 68 -0.45 -4.36 -4.71
C HIS A 68 0.87 -3.65 -5.03
N PHE A 69 1.95 -3.96 -4.31
CA PHE A 69 3.27 -3.43 -4.59
C PHE A 69 3.80 -3.86 -5.96
N ILE A 70 3.67 -5.16 -6.30
CA ILE A 70 4.04 -5.69 -7.62
C ILE A 70 3.25 -4.98 -8.71
N TYR A 71 1.94 -4.79 -8.50
CA TYR A 71 1.10 -4.08 -9.46
C TYR A 71 1.65 -2.69 -9.76
N ILE A 72 1.91 -1.88 -8.72
CA ILE A 72 2.44 -0.52 -8.89
C ILE A 72 3.82 -0.52 -9.54
N LYS A 73 4.72 -1.45 -9.18
CA LYS A 73 6.13 -1.39 -9.61
C LYS A 73 6.42 -2.07 -10.94
N ALA A 74 5.64 -3.09 -11.31
CA ALA A 74 5.95 -3.94 -12.45
C ALA A 74 4.83 -3.98 -13.50
N ILE A 75 3.57 -3.70 -13.14
CA ILE A 75 2.42 -3.87 -14.04
C ILE A 75 1.84 -2.53 -14.48
N ALA A 76 1.75 -1.56 -13.57
CA ALA A 76 1.14 -0.28 -13.85
C ALA A 76 1.96 0.52 -14.87
N ASP A 77 1.26 1.00 -15.91
CA ASP A 77 1.86 1.82 -16.96
C ASP A 77 1.77 3.31 -16.60
N TYR A 78 2.94 3.92 -16.45
CA TYR A 78 3.14 5.34 -16.17
C TYR A 78 3.84 6.07 -17.32
N THR A 79 3.88 5.47 -18.51
CA THR A 79 4.47 6.13 -19.68
C THR A 79 3.64 7.36 -20.07
N THR A 80 4.33 8.46 -20.37
CA THR A 80 3.69 9.64 -20.96
C THR A 80 3.49 9.34 -22.44
N ILE A 81 2.25 9.34 -22.93
CA ILE A 81 2.01 9.34 -24.37
C ILE A 81 2.58 10.65 -24.90
N LYS A 82 3.78 10.61 -25.50
CA LYS A 82 4.31 11.72 -26.29
C LYS A 82 3.52 11.75 -27.60
N THR A 83 2.43 12.51 -27.62
CA THR A 83 1.82 13.01 -28.86
C THR A 83 2.72 14.05 -29.50
#